data_AF-A0A7H1J838-F1
#
_entry.id   AF-A0A7H1J838-F1
#
_cell.length_a   1.000
_cell.length_b   1.000
_cell.length_c   1.000
_cell.angle_alpha   90.00
_cell.angle_beta   90.00
_cell.angle_gamma   90.00
#
_symmetry.space_group_name_H-M   'P 1'
#
loop_
_entity.id
_entity.type
_entity.pdbx_description
1 polymer ?
#
loop_
_entity_poly.entity_id
_entity_poly.type
_entity_poly.pdbx_seq_one_letter_code
_entity_poly.pdbx_strand_id
1 'polypeptide(L)' 'MLESPKVMSLVDSLVRIILTIVYFYTFKHFFVIENDLLLAFVSVLCAFITFKGGIFLFHKFIANKQ' A
#
# COMPACT_ATOMS: atom_id res chain seq x y z
N MET A 1 -7.21 24.99 -0.25
CA MET A 1 -8.38 24.13 -0.58
C MET A 1 -8.70 23.34 0.66
N LEU A 2 -9.94 23.39 1.15
CA LEU A 2 -10.35 22.64 2.35
C LEU A 2 -10.17 21.14 2.10
N GLU A 3 -9.07 20.57 2.60
CA GLU A 3 -8.87 19.13 2.68
C GLU A 3 -9.90 18.59 3.67
N SER A 4 -11.06 18.17 3.17
CA SER A 4 -12.04 17.51 4.02
C SER A 4 -11.40 16.20 4.50
N PRO A 5 -11.24 15.99 5.83
CA PRO A 5 -10.54 14.81 6.38
C PRO A 5 -11.18 13.49 5.92
N LYS A 6 -12.43 13.51 5.47
CA LYS A 6 -13.12 12.37 4.86
C LYS A 6 -12.54 11.96 3.51
N VAL A 7 -12.16 12.91 2.66
CA VAL A 7 -11.63 12.59 1.31
C VAL A 7 -10.22 12.01 1.42
N MET A 8 -9.38 12.57 2.29
CA MET A 8 -8.03 12.05 2.55
C MET A 8 -8.08 10.59 3.04
N SER A 9 -8.97 10.28 3.99
CA SER A 9 -9.17 8.92 4.52
C SER A 9 -9.67 7.92 3.46
N LEU A 10 -10.55 8.37 2.56
CA LEU A 10 -11.02 7.58 1.43
C LEU A 10 -9.88 7.27 0.45
N VAL A 11 -9.06 8.28 0.12
CA VAL A 11 -7.90 8.11 -0.77
C VAL A 11 -6.87 7.17 -0.14
N ASP A 12 -6.57 7.30 1.15
CA ASP A 12 -5.65 6.40 1.86
C ASP A 12 -6.13 4.94 1.82
N SER A 13 -7.44 4.74 2.00
CA SER A 13 -8.06 3.42 1.93
C SER A 13 -8.00 2.85 0.51
N LEU A 14 -8.32 3.67 -0.51
CA LEU A 14 -8.25 3.28 -1.92
C LEU A 14 -6.83 2.91 -2.34
N VAL A 15 -5.83 3.70 -1.98
CA VAL A 15 -4.42 3.43 -2.29
C VAL A 15 -3.98 2.11 -1.67
N ARG A 16 -4.38 1.83 -0.42
CA ARG A 16 -4.05 0.56 0.23
C ARG A 16 -4.72 -0.65 -0.45
N ILE A 17 -5.97 -0.50 -0.88
CA ILE A 17 -6.70 -1.55 -1.63
C ILE A 17 -6.00 -1.81 -2.97
N ILE A 18 -5.70 -0.77 -3.73
CA ILE A 18 -5.00 -0.87 -5.02
C ILE A 18 -3.63 -1.53 -4.85
N LEU A 19 -2.84 -1.09 -3.87
CA LEU A 19 -1.54 -1.72 -3.56
C LEU A 19 -1.69 -3.19 -3.24
N THR A 20 -2.68 -3.57 -2.42
CA THR A 20 -2.94 -4.97 -2.07
C THR A 20 -3.25 -5.81 -3.30
N ILE A 21 -4.11 -5.30 -4.20
CA ILE A 21 -4.45 -5.98 -5.46
C ILE A 21 -3.21 -6.14 -6.35
N VAL A 22 -2.41 -5.09 -6.49
CA VAL A 22 -1.18 -5.11 -7.28
C VAL A 22 -0.21 -6.16 -6.72
N TYR A 23 0.02 -6.18 -5.41
CA TYR A 23 0.87 -7.19 -4.78
C TYR A 23 0.32 -8.61 -4.95
N PHE A 24 -1.00 -8.79 -4.84
CA PHE A 24 -1.63 -10.10 -5.03
C PHE A 24 -1.37 -10.66 -6.41
N TYR A 25 -1.65 -9.89 -7.46
CA TYR A 25 -1.43 -10.35 -8.83
C TYR A 25 0.07 -10.48 -9.16
N THR A 26 0.90 -9.57 -8.64
CA THR A 26 2.36 -9.67 -8.77
C THR A 26 2.85 -10.98 -8.17
N PHE A 27 2.50 -11.27 -6.91
CA PHE A 27 2.93 -12.50 -6.27
C PHE A 27 2.31 -13.75 -6.91
N LYS A 28 1.06 -13.67 -7.39
CA LYS A 28 0.43 -14.77 -8.14
C LYS A 28 1.21 -15.11 -9.40
N HIS A 29 1.70 -14.08 -10.10
CA HIS A 29 2.46 -14.23 -11.33
C HIS A 29 3.89 -14.76 -11.06
N PHE A 30 4.57 -14.25 -10.02
CA PHE A 30 5.98 -14.56 -9.79
C PHE A 30 6.24 -15.78 -8.91
N PHE A 31 5.37 -16.09 -7.95
CA PHE A 31 5.68 -17.06 -6.89
C PHE A 31 4.95 -18.41 -6.99
N VAL A 32 4.08 -18.63 -8.00
CA VAL A 32 3.34 -19.89 -8.23
C VAL A 32 2.80 -20.49 -6.91
N ILE A 33 2.35 -19.64 -5.99
CA ILE A 33 1.82 -20.08 -4.70
C ILE A 33 0.42 -20.62 -4.96
N GLU A 34 0.23 -21.92 -4.77
CA GLU A 34 -1.08 -22.57 -4.96
C GLU A 34 -2.11 -22.12 -3.92
N ASN A 35 -1.66 -21.72 -2.75
CA ASN A 35 -2.53 -21.29 -1.66
C ASN A 35 -2.88 -19.80 -1.80
N ASP A 36 -4.04 -19.53 -2.40
CA ASP A 36 -4.59 -18.19 -2.59
C ASP A 36 -4.82 -17.44 -1.24
N LEU A 37 -5.11 -18.14 -0.14
CA LEU A 37 -5.30 -17.52 1.17
C LEU A 37 -3.98 -16.99 1.74
N LEU A 38 -2.91 -17.80 1.64
CA LEU A 38 -1.58 -17.41 2.06
C LEU A 38 -1.06 -16.23 1.20
N LEU A 39 -1.30 -16.31 -0.10
CA LEU A 39 -0.94 -15.26 -1.06
C LEU A 39 -1.63 -13.92 -0.71
N ALA A 40 -2.93 -13.95 -0.41
CA ALA A 40 -3.70 -12.78 0.01
C ALA A 40 -3.13 -12.17 1.29
N PHE A 41 -2.83 -13.01 2.28
CA PHE A 41 -2.27 -12.55 3.55
C PHE A 41 -0.92 -11.84 3.39
N VAL A 42 0.00 -12.45 2.61
CA VAL A 42 1.31 -11.87 2.32
C VAL A 42 1.18 -10.56 1.53
N SER A 43 0.25 -10.51 0.58
CA SER A 43 0.00 -9.31 -0.24
C SER A 43 -0.48 -8.13 0.60
N VAL A 44 -1.36 -8.37 1.58
CA VAL A 44 -1.82 -7.35 2.53
C VAL A 44 -0.66 -6.84 3.39
N LEU A 45 0.20 -7.74 3.88
CA LEU A 45 1.38 -7.38 4.66
C LEU A 45 2.36 -6.52 3.86
N CYS A 46 2.67 -6.92 2.62
CA CYS A 46 3.55 -6.14 1.74
C CYS A 46 2.96 -4.78 1.39
N ALA A 47 1.67 -4.71 1.05
CA ALA A 47 0.99 -3.45 0.80
C ALA A 47 1.03 -2.50 2.01
N PHE A 48 0.85 -3.03 3.22
CA PHE A 48 0.93 -2.25 4.45
C PHE A 48 2.33 -1.69 4.70
N ILE A 49 3.38 -2.51 4.55
CA ILE A 49 4.77 -2.09 4.72
C ILE A 49 5.13 -1.03 3.68
N THR A 50 4.77 -1.23 2.41
CA THR A 50 5.03 -0.27 1.34
C THR A 50 4.30 1.04 1.56
N PHE A 51 3.05 1.00 2.04
CA PHE A 51 2.29 2.20 2.36
C PHE A 51 2.91 3.00 3.52
N LYS A 52 3.25 2.31 4.63
CA LYS A 52 3.90 2.93 5.80
C LYS A 52 5.31 3.45 5.47
N GLY A 53 6.10 2.65 4.75
CA GLY A 53 7.44 3.02 4.30
C GLY A 53 7.42 4.18 3.32
N GLY A 54 6.47 4.19 2.39
CA GLY A 54 6.24 5.30 1.46
C GLY A 54 5.96 6.60 2.22
N ILE A 55 4.99 6.61 3.14
CA ILE A 55 4.68 7.81 3.94
C ILE A 55 5.89 8.28 4.74
N PHE A 56 6.65 7.35 5.33
CA PHE A 56 7.84 7.69 6.10
C PHE A 56 8.94 8.31 5.21
N LEU A 57 9.20 7.73 4.05
CA LEU A 57 10.18 8.25 3.09
C LEU A 57 9.75 9.60 2.52
N PHE A 58 8.46 9.79 2.20
CA PHE A 58 7.91 11.07 1.76
C PHE A 58 8.09 12.14 2.84
N HIS A 59 7.74 11.85 4.10
CA HIS A 59 7.99 12.77 5.21
C HIS A 59 9.48 13.10 5.37
N LYS A 60 10.36 12.09 5.31
CA LYS A 60 11.81 12.29 5.42
C LYS A 60 12.36 13.16 4.28
N PHE A 61 11.90 12.95 3.05
CA PHE A 61 12.31 13.75 1.89
C PHE A 61 11.82 15.19 1.96
N ILE A 62 10.59 15.42 2.43
CA ILE A 62 10.03 16.75 2.60
C ILE A 62 10.73 17.50 3.74
N ALA A 63 10.99 16.82 4.87
CA ALA A 63 11.72 17.41 5.99
C ALA A 63 13.17 17.77 5.65
N ASN A 64 13.82 17.05 4.73
CA ASN A 64 15.16 17.39 4.23
C ASN A 64 15.16 18.52 3.18
N LYS A 65 13.99 18.96 2.70
CA LYS A 65 13.85 20.07 1.74
C LYS A 65 13.46 21.40 2.39
N GLN A 66 13.08 21.40 3.67
CA GLN A 66 12.96 22.62 4.48
C GLN A 66 14.30 22.95 5.16
#